data_AF-A0A1E4RCS2-F1
#
_entry.id   AF-A0A1E4RCS2-F1
#
_cell.length_a   1.000
_cell.length_b   1.000
_cell.length_c   1.000
_cell.angle_alpha   90.00
_cell.angle_beta   90.00
_cell.angle_gamma   90.00
#
_symmetry.space_group_name_H-M   'P 1'
#
loop_
_entity.id
_entity.type
_entity.pdbx_description
1 polymer ?
#
loop_
_entity_poly.entity_id
_entity_poly.type
_entity_poly.pdbx_seq_one_letter_code
_entity_poly.pdbx_strand_id
1 'polypeptide(L)'
;MSFVANTNPISDFVKHESYTIPQPVNSLPIKRLFDYRFGKLKESTKLPREFQLNNTLLDEEIILKIKMVGVNYGKDFELLKHDKFNPKINIVPGNKIIGKILNVMKNSKSSDFLNNSHKYMVFPYSNCLIQDTNNLCLNCQHLFHNQINLTSANYQQYSKFKCMRRWEYGYTIDGGLQDFLKIKKPVDTLIKIPDSISLHDCVFSMEILLPFYSFLKSNFYNFQTNQLSVDGRVLIILNDISKEINDILIVLKYFNIDQKNFSFIDAGKIHELMNSDFEDEKVSYKSIFNHIFIFSLSDLNISFGLYSIISTGLESTKSRYNLVLFDQYNPNCLIKHKSLNKYHPDKFIHHYELSYKDRINLIEVLSIISDLNTSSKSSPLDSLESTRPSVTSIETSASTFSIHSDSTSNTVLSRNGSQNHHQQNSKKKQIRFREDESIIDAEPPLQKEKQKHQNKHKHQNHFSWLYYDKDFDLCNDYEYSDDESEDAFDDLYQESFGFRNEKSNFIKMHTVRQINMHLNSNQSLSRVCYTNKSNKPVKINAFIFT
;
A
#
# COMPACT_ATOMS: atom_id res chain seq x y z
N MET A 1 -38.93 55.32 -30.15
CA MET A 1 -39.04 56.38 -29.12
C MET A 1 -39.81 55.82 -27.93
N SER A 2 -39.31 56.15 -26.73
CA SER A 2 -39.97 56.24 -25.42
C SER A 2 -40.61 55.01 -24.75
N PHE A 3 -39.89 54.59 -23.70
CA PHE A 3 -40.31 54.02 -22.41
C PHE A 3 -41.55 54.68 -21.75
N VAL A 4 -42.26 53.97 -20.85
CA VAL A 4 -42.15 54.10 -19.35
C VAL A 4 -43.37 53.49 -18.62
N ALA A 5 -43.05 52.57 -17.69
CA ALA A 5 -43.55 52.26 -16.33
C ALA A 5 -45.03 51.98 -15.95
N ASN A 6 -45.19 50.79 -15.35
CA ASN A 6 -45.77 50.43 -14.03
C ASN A 6 -47.02 51.14 -13.48
N THR A 7 -47.95 50.32 -12.96
CA THR A 7 -48.40 50.36 -11.55
C THR A 7 -49.14 49.06 -11.17
N ASN A 8 -48.52 48.28 -10.27
CA ASN A 8 -49.12 47.20 -9.45
C ASN A 8 -50.16 47.79 -8.45
N PRO A 9 -51.04 47.03 -7.74
CA PRO A 9 -50.78 45.70 -7.16
C PRO A 9 -52.01 44.75 -7.05
N ILE A 10 -51.78 43.50 -6.64
CA ILE A 10 -52.42 42.87 -5.46
C ILE A 10 -51.75 41.51 -5.22
N SER A 11 -51.47 41.31 -3.95
CA SER A 11 -50.81 40.21 -3.27
C SER A 11 -51.55 38.89 -3.40
N ASP A 12 -50.79 37.80 -3.58
CA ASP A 12 -50.78 36.65 -2.67
C ASP A 12 -50.10 35.47 -3.36
N PHE A 13 -48.81 35.27 -3.12
CA PHE A 13 -48.23 33.94 -3.18
C PHE A 13 -47.11 33.81 -2.16
N VAL A 14 -47.48 33.28 -1.00
CA VAL A 14 -46.59 32.46 -0.18
C VAL A 14 -46.11 31.31 -1.06
N LYS A 15 -44.90 31.42 -1.59
CA LYS A 15 -44.08 30.27 -1.96
C LYS A 15 -42.67 30.55 -1.46
N HIS A 16 -42.28 29.76 -0.47
CA HIS A 16 -40.89 29.51 -0.17
C HIS A 16 -40.17 29.16 -1.48
N GLU A 17 -39.46 30.14 -2.05
CA GLU A 17 -38.42 29.83 -3.02
C GLU A 17 -37.36 29.06 -2.25
N SER A 18 -37.33 27.75 -2.50
CA SER A 18 -36.21 26.91 -2.14
C SER A 18 -34.96 27.60 -2.69
N TYR A 19 -34.13 28.15 -1.82
CA TYR A 19 -32.76 28.48 -2.13
C TYR A 19 -32.11 27.19 -2.65
N THR A 20 -32.09 27.03 -3.97
CA THR A 20 -31.21 26.07 -4.60
C THR A 20 -29.81 26.61 -4.40
N ILE A 21 -29.09 25.96 -3.49
CA ILE A 21 -27.65 26.08 -3.35
C ILE A 21 -27.06 26.08 -4.77
N PRO A 22 -26.30 27.12 -5.18
CA PRO A 22 -25.70 27.13 -6.51
C PRO A 22 -24.83 25.88 -6.66
N GLN A 23 -25.03 25.13 -7.74
CA GLN A 23 -24.12 24.03 -8.08
C GLN A 23 -22.70 24.57 -8.16
N PRO A 24 -21.69 23.88 -7.58
CA PRO A 24 -20.34 24.39 -7.51
C PRO A 24 -19.80 24.73 -8.91
N VAL A 25 -19.27 25.95 -9.01
CA VAL A 25 -18.68 26.60 -10.17
C VAL A 25 -17.57 25.75 -10.78
N ASN A 26 -17.51 25.71 -12.12
CA ASN A 26 -16.50 25.05 -12.96
C ASN A 26 -15.05 25.11 -12.41
N SER A 27 -14.63 24.13 -11.61
CA SER A 27 -13.22 23.97 -11.27
C SER A 27 -12.48 23.42 -12.49
N LEU A 28 -11.50 24.18 -12.97
CA LEU A 28 -10.62 23.72 -14.04
C LEU A 28 -9.80 22.52 -13.53
N PRO A 29 -9.59 21.47 -14.34
CA PRO A 29 -8.85 20.30 -13.88
C PRO A 29 -7.43 20.64 -13.44
N ILE A 30 -7.00 20.10 -12.30
CA ILE A 30 -5.72 20.42 -11.66
C ILE A 30 -4.74 19.25 -11.78
N LYS A 31 -3.45 19.59 -11.84
CA LYS A 31 -2.32 18.69 -11.61
C LYS A 31 -1.34 19.30 -10.61
N ARG A 32 -0.72 18.45 -9.80
CA ARG A 32 0.23 18.84 -8.74
C ARG A 32 1.62 18.45 -9.18
N LEU A 33 2.39 19.42 -9.65
CA LEU A 33 3.74 19.23 -10.20
C LEU A 33 4.78 19.28 -9.07
N PHE A 34 5.70 18.33 -9.04
CA PHE A 34 6.86 18.38 -8.15
C PHE A 34 7.91 19.33 -8.71
N ASP A 35 8.21 20.38 -7.95
CA ASP A 35 9.31 21.30 -8.23
C ASP A 35 10.58 20.79 -7.55
N TYR A 36 11.42 20.14 -8.37
CA TYR A 36 12.69 19.55 -7.95
C TYR A 36 13.65 20.53 -7.29
N ARG A 37 13.56 21.84 -7.62
CA ARG A 37 14.45 22.85 -7.05
C ARG A 37 14.12 23.17 -5.60
N PHE A 38 12.84 23.08 -5.24
CA PHE A 38 12.36 23.45 -3.90
C PHE A 38 11.88 22.24 -3.09
N GLY A 39 11.84 21.05 -3.68
CA GLY A 39 11.34 19.83 -3.03
C GLY A 39 9.86 19.92 -2.66
N LYS A 40 9.06 20.68 -3.43
CA LYS A 40 7.66 21.02 -3.09
C LYS A 40 6.75 20.81 -4.30
N LEU A 41 5.49 20.50 -4.03
CA LEU A 41 4.42 20.49 -5.02
C LEU A 41 3.90 21.89 -5.32
N LYS A 42 3.54 22.12 -6.58
CA LYS A 42 2.85 23.30 -7.09
C LYS A 42 1.63 22.87 -7.89
N GLU A 43 0.52 23.57 -7.70
CA GLU A 43 -0.69 23.33 -8.50
C GLU A 43 -0.57 24.02 -9.86
N SER A 44 -1.11 23.36 -10.88
CA SER A 44 -1.17 23.86 -12.24
C SER A 44 -2.43 23.33 -12.91
N THR A 45 -3.06 24.16 -13.73
CA THR A 45 -4.23 23.76 -14.51
C THR A 45 -3.83 22.86 -15.67
N LYS A 46 -4.59 21.79 -15.92
CA LYS A 46 -4.42 20.96 -17.12
C LYS A 46 -4.94 21.71 -18.34
N LEU A 47 -4.10 21.79 -19.37
CA LEU A 47 -4.45 22.47 -20.62
C LEU A 47 -5.28 21.55 -21.53
N PRO A 48 -6.17 22.09 -22.40
CA PRO A 48 -6.98 21.28 -23.31
C PRO A 48 -6.20 20.29 -24.18
N ARG A 49 -4.98 20.66 -24.61
CA ARG A 49 -4.08 19.78 -25.37
C ARG A 49 -3.71 18.48 -24.63
N GLU A 50 -3.74 18.48 -23.30
CA GLU A 50 -3.42 17.31 -22.49
C GLU A 50 -4.55 16.26 -22.48
N PHE A 51 -5.73 16.64 -22.97
CA PHE A 51 -6.89 15.77 -23.15
C PHE A 51 -7.05 15.30 -24.60
N GLN A 52 -6.22 15.77 -25.53
CA GLN A 52 -6.25 15.32 -26.92
C GLN A 52 -5.74 13.88 -27.01
N LEU A 53 -6.60 13.02 -27.54
CA LEU A 53 -6.33 11.61 -27.79
C LEU A 53 -5.86 11.43 -29.23
N ASN A 54 -4.86 10.58 -29.44
CA ASN A 54 -4.52 10.12 -30.77
C ASN A 54 -5.62 9.16 -31.26
N ASN A 55 -6.27 9.50 -32.39
CA ASN A 55 -7.41 8.75 -32.92
C ASN A 55 -6.99 7.70 -33.98
N THR A 56 -5.75 7.24 -33.97
CA THR A 56 -5.28 6.19 -34.87
C THR A 56 -5.80 4.83 -34.38
N LEU A 57 -6.32 4.00 -35.31
CA LEU A 57 -6.87 2.66 -34.99
C LEU A 57 -5.88 1.70 -34.30
N LEU A 58 -4.59 2.04 -34.29
CA LEU A 58 -3.50 1.27 -33.69
C LEU A 58 -3.06 1.79 -32.31
N ASP A 59 -3.38 3.04 -31.97
CA ASP A 59 -2.92 3.69 -30.74
C ASP A 59 -4.11 4.01 -29.83
N GLU A 60 -4.59 2.98 -29.13
CA GLU A 60 -5.67 3.15 -28.17
C GLU A 60 -5.21 4.04 -27.00
N GLU A 61 -5.70 5.28 -26.97
CA GLU A 61 -5.55 6.20 -25.84
C GLU A 61 -6.91 6.46 -25.15
N ILE A 62 -6.90 6.61 -23.83
CA ILE A 62 -8.08 6.99 -23.05
C ILE A 62 -7.76 8.07 -22.02
N ILE A 63 -8.80 8.75 -21.53
CA ILE A 63 -8.73 9.63 -20.36
C ILE A 63 -9.29 8.89 -19.15
N LEU A 64 -8.45 8.73 -18.13
CA LEU A 64 -8.79 8.16 -16.84
C LEU A 64 -9.07 9.31 -15.85
N LYS A 65 -10.27 9.34 -15.27
CA LYS A 65 -10.58 10.22 -14.13
C LYS A 65 -10.06 9.58 -12.85
N ILE A 66 -9.13 10.25 -12.18
CA ILE A 66 -8.53 9.74 -10.95
C ILE A 66 -9.56 9.80 -9.81
N LYS A 67 -9.57 8.73 -9.02
CA LYS A 67 -10.48 8.54 -7.88
C LYS A 67 -9.76 8.44 -6.57
N MET A 68 -8.60 7.79 -6.58
CA MET A 68 -7.76 7.60 -5.41
C MET A 68 -6.30 7.54 -5.83
N VAL A 69 -5.44 8.10 -4.99
CA VAL A 69 -3.98 8.03 -5.13
C VAL A 69 -3.41 7.64 -3.77
N GLY A 70 -2.65 6.55 -3.73
CA GLY A 70 -1.82 6.27 -2.56
C GLY A 70 -0.53 7.02 -2.61
N VAL A 71 -0.11 7.50 -1.46
CA VAL A 71 1.16 8.18 -1.27
C VAL A 71 1.83 7.57 -0.04
N ASN A 72 3.07 7.13 -0.24
CA ASN A 72 3.99 6.80 0.84
C ASN A 72 4.99 7.95 1.02
N TYR A 73 4.80 8.82 2.00
CA TYR A 73 5.68 9.98 2.20
C TYR A 73 7.13 9.61 2.49
N GLY A 74 7.36 8.47 3.14
CA GLY A 74 8.71 8.00 3.47
C GLY A 74 9.47 7.42 2.27
N LYS A 75 8.81 7.15 1.14
CA LYS A 75 9.42 6.43 0.00
C LYS A 75 9.16 7.12 -1.35
N ASP A 76 7.94 7.56 -1.61
CA ASP A 76 7.50 7.95 -2.96
C ASP A 76 8.19 9.20 -3.49
N PHE A 77 8.62 10.11 -2.62
CA PHE A 77 9.25 11.37 -3.02
C PHE A 77 10.78 11.34 -2.96
N GLU A 78 11.39 10.33 -2.33
CA GLU A 78 12.84 10.26 -2.15
C GLU A 78 13.57 10.16 -3.50
N LEU A 79 13.04 9.36 -4.43
CA LEU A 79 13.54 9.30 -5.81
C LEU A 79 13.49 10.65 -6.53
N LEU A 80 12.47 11.45 -6.26
CA LEU A 80 12.27 12.75 -6.89
C LEU A 80 13.20 13.80 -6.30
N LYS A 81 13.61 13.68 -5.04
CA LYS A 81 14.58 14.59 -4.40
C LYS A 81 16.01 14.41 -4.91
N HIS A 82 16.32 13.32 -5.63
CA HIS A 82 17.68 13.03 -6.08
C HIS A 82 18.05 13.72 -7.41
N ASP A 83 19.10 14.55 -7.37
CA ASP A 83 19.62 15.31 -8.53
C ASP A 83 19.98 14.45 -9.75
N LYS A 84 20.42 13.20 -9.54
CA LYS A 84 20.78 12.27 -10.64
C LYS A 84 19.57 11.78 -11.43
N PHE A 85 18.39 11.78 -10.82
CA PHE A 85 17.13 11.38 -11.45
C PHE A 85 16.29 12.56 -11.86
N ASN A 86 16.78 13.79 -11.62
CA ASN A 86 16.10 15.04 -11.88
C ASN A 86 15.78 15.14 -13.38
N PRO A 87 14.55 14.81 -13.79
CA PRO A 87 14.16 15.04 -15.16
C PRO A 87 14.17 16.56 -15.32
N LYS A 88 14.67 17.08 -16.43
CA LYS A 88 14.66 18.54 -16.71
C LYS A 88 13.23 19.13 -16.84
N ILE A 89 12.21 18.39 -16.41
CA ILE A 89 10.78 18.61 -16.62
C ILE A 89 10.08 18.31 -15.30
N ASN A 90 9.22 19.22 -14.83
CA ASN A 90 8.38 18.98 -13.66
C ASN A 90 7.40 17.82 -13.93
N ILE A 91 7.28 16.89 -13.00
CA ILE A 91 6.43 15.70 -13.11
C ILE A 91 5.35 15.72 -12.04
N VAL A 92 4.17 15.19 -12.37
CA VAL A 92 3.13 14.89 -11.38
C VAL A 92 3.50 13.60 -10.63
N PRO A 93 3.67 13.60 -9.30
CA PRO A 93 4.00 12.38 -8.57
C PRO A 93 2.78 11.51 -8.23
N GLY A 94 3.04 10.37 -7.60
CA GLY A 94 2.05 9.38 -7.16
C GLY A 94 1.92 8.23 -8.16
N ASN A 95 2.50 7.08 -7.81
CA ASN A 95 2.54 5.90 -8.68
C ASN A 95 1.44 4.87 -8.36
N LYS A 96 0.69 5.04 -7.26
CA LYS A 96 -0.40 4.14 -6.85
C LYS A 96 -1.75 4.76 -7.22
N ILE A 97 -2.16 4.57 -8.48
CA ILE A 97 -3.25 5.34 -9.09
C ILE A 97 -4.47 4.44 -9.31
N ILE A 98 -5.63 4.89 -8.83
CA ILE A 98 -6.94 4.29 -9.15
C ILE A 98 -7.82 5.32 -9.84
N GLY A 99 -8.47 4.91 -10.91
CA GLY A 99 -9.39 5.76 -11.66
C GLY A 99 -10.58 5.03 -12.27
N LYS A 100 -11.43 5.81 -12.92
CA LYS A 100 -12.50 5.34 -13.79
C LYS A 100 -12.32 5.92 -15.19
N ILE A 101 -12.61 5.13 -16.20
CA ILE A 101 -12.57 5.59 -17.59
C ILE A 101 -13.72 6.59 -17.78
N LEU A 102 -13.40 7.79 -18.26
CA LEU A 102 -14.41 8.84 -18.47
C LEU A 102 -15.13 8.64 -19.81
N ASN A 103 -14.42 8.18 -20.83
CA ASN A 103 -14.96 7.91 -22.15
C ASN A 103 -14.20 6.75 -22.80
N VAL A 104 -14.91 5.77 -23.34
CA VAL A 104 -14.34 4.67 -24.13
C VAL A 104 -14.67 4.98 -25.58
N MET A 105 -13.65 5.01 -26.45
CA MET A 105 -13.91 5.11 -27.88
C MET A 105 -14.70 3.87 -28.32
N LYS A 106 -15.90 4.08 -28.88
CA LYS A 106 -16.83 3.01 -29.27
C LYS A 106 -16.30 2.03 -30.33
N ASN A 107 -15.14 2.31 -30.93
CA ASN A 107 -14.56 1.55 -32.03
C ASN A 107 -13.31 0.73 -31.64
N SER A 108 -12.97 0.63 -30.35
CA SER A 108 -11.83 -0.21 -29.93
C SER A 108 -12.23 -1.69 -29.90
N LYS A 109 -11.33 -2.57 -30.35
CA LYS A 109 -11.48 -4.04 -30.18
C LYS A 109 -11.47 -4.43 -28.69
N SER A 110 -11.05 -3.51 -27.83
CA SER A 110 -10.92 -3.62 -26.38
C SER A 110 -12.19 -3.24 -25.60
N SER A 111 -13.33 -3.01 -26.26
CA SER A 111 -14.58 -2.55 -25.63
C SER A 111 -15.06 -3.45 -24.49
N ASP A 112 -14.80 -4.75 -24.57
CA ASP A 112 -15.27 -5.72 -23.56
C ASP A 112 -14.50 -5.60 -22.24
N PHE A 113 -13.21 -5.22 -22.31
CA PHE A 113 -12.39 -4.98 -21.12
C PHE A 113 -12.61 -3.58 -20.54
N LEU A 114 -12.83 -2.58 -21.40
CA LEU A 114 -12.91 -1.17 -21.03
C LEU A 114 -14.38 -0.76 -20.80
N ASN A 115 -14.80 -0.75 -19.55
CA ASN A 115 -16.13 -0.33 -19.14
C ASN A 115 -16.06 0.84 -18.15
N ASN A 116 -16.80 1.91 -18.44
CA ASN A 116 -16.87 3.11 -17.61
C ASN A 116 -17.45 2.86 -16.20
N SER A 117 -18.14 1.73 -16.00
CA SER A 117 -18.70 1.36 -14.70
C SER A 117 -17.62 0.91 -13.70
N HIS A 118 -16.55 0.26 -14.20
CA HIS A 118 -15.52 -0.35 -13.37
C HIS A 118 -14.47 0.66 -12.87
N LYS A 119 -13.75 0.24 -11.83
CA LYS A 119 -12.56 0.93 -11.33
C LYS A 119 -11.33 0.19 -11.82
N TYR A 120 -10.32 0.95 -12.20
CA TYR A 120 -9.07 0.42 -12.71
C TYR A 120 -7.91 0.97 -11.90
N MET A 121 -6.93 0.13 -11.69
CA MET A 121 -5.62 0.50 -11.18
C MET A 121 -4.67 0.72 -12.36
N VAL A 122 -3.85 1.76 -12.31
CA VAL A 122 -2.75 1.94 -13.27
C VAL A 122 -1.57 1.14 -12.75
N PHE A 123 -1.03 0.21 -13.55
CA PHE A 123 0.23 -0.42 -13.22
C PHE A 123 1.39 0.57 -13.51
N PRO A 124 2.21 0.93 -12.51
CA PRO A 124 3.10 2.08 -12.64
C PRO A 124 4.28 1.84 -13.57
N TYR A 125 4.73 0.60 -13.74
CA TYR A 125 5.87 0.26 -14.58
C TYR A 125 5.42 0.02 -16.02
N SER A 126 6.08 0.71 -16.96
CA SER A 126 5.79 0.61 -18.39
C SER A 126 7.05 0.33 -19.20
N ASN A 127 6.95 0.36 -20.52
CA ASN A 127 8.07 0.13 -21.42
C ASN A 127 7.91 0.94 -22.73
N CYS A 128 8.94 0.92 -23.59
CA CYS A 128 8.91 1.64 -24.86
C CYS A 128 7.77 1.21 -25.79
N LEU A 129 7.33 -0.05 -25.72
CA LEU A 129 6.26 -0.58 -26.56
C LEU A 129 4.89 -0.01 -26.15
N ILE A 130 4.67 0.17 -24.87
CA ILE A 130 3.41 0.70 -24.32
C ILE A 130 3.35 2.22 -24.47
N GLN A 131 4.47 2.90 -24.19
CA GLN A 131 4.54 4.35 -24.29
C GLN A 131 4.63 4.86 -25.73
N ASP A 132 4.65 3.94 -26.69
CA ASP A 132 4.70 4.19 -28.13
C ASP A 132 5.76 5.25 -28.49
N THR A 133 7.00 4.91 -28.16
CA THR A 133 8.13 5.81 -28.39
C THR A 133 8.72 5.55 -29.76
N ASN A 134 8.89 6.59 -30.57
CA ASN A 134 9.47 6.51 -31.92
C ASN A 134 10.83 5.77 -32.00
N ASN A 135 11.56 5.72 -30.90
CA ASN A 135 12.83 5.01 -30.80
C ASN A 135 12.67 3.89 -29.77
N LEU A 136 12.56 2.62 -30.16
CA LEU A 136 12.50 1.50 -29.21
C LEU A 136 13.92 1.16 -28.71
N CYS A 137 14.08 0.78 -27.43
CA CYS A 137 15.36 0.24 -26.95
C CYS A 137 15.60 -1.19 -27.47
N LEU A 138 16.86 -1.66 -27.46
CA LEU A 138 17.24 -2.98 -28.00
C LEU A 138 16.37 -4.14 -27.47
N ASN A 139 16.10 -4.16 -26.16
CA ASN A 139 15.28 -5.21 -25.55
C ASN A 139 13.82 -5.13 -25.99
N CYS A 140 13.26 -3.93 -26.14
CA CYS A 140 11.89 -3.76 -26.64
C CYS A 140 11.79 -4.08 -28.14
N GLN A 141 12.81 -3.76 -28.95
CA GLN A 141 12.88 -4.16 -30.35
C GLN A 141 12.87 -5.69 -30.49
N HIS A 142 13.65 -6.39 -29.66
CA HIS A 142 13.67 -7.85 -29.63
C HIS A 142 12.29 -8.44 -29.30
N LEU A 143 11.61 -7.92 -28.26
CA LEU A 143 10.26 -8.38 -27.91
C LEU A 143 9.25 -8.09 -29.03
N PHE A 144 9.34 -6.93 -29.67
CA PHE A 144 8.45 -6.52 -30.77
C PHE A 144 8.64 -7.39 -32.02
N HIS A 145 9.87 -7.56 -32.50
CA HIS A 145 10.16 -8.35 -33.70
C HIS A 145 9.79 -9.82 -33.54
N ASN A 146 9.97 -10.37 -32.34
CA ASN A 146 9.59 -11.76 -32.04
C ASN A 146 8.12 -11.91 -31.60
N GLN A 147 7.33 -10.83 -31.63
CA GLN A 147 5.91 -10.82 -31.25
C GLN A 147 5.63 -11.41 -29.86
N ILE A 148 6.56 -11.19 -28.93
CA ILE A 148 6.47 -11.72 -27.57
C ILE A 148 5.59 -10.77 -26.75
N ASN A 149 4.35 -11.18 -26.50
CA ASN A 149 3.43 -10.47 -25.62
C ASN A 149 3.57 -10.92 -24.16
N LEU A 150 3.28 -10.03 -23.22
CA LEU A 150 3.33 -10.33 -21.80
C LEU A 150 2.16 -11.26 -21.42
N THR A 151 2.50 -12.53 -21.20
CA THR A 151 1.60 -13.58 -20.72
C THR A 151 2.32 -14.39 -19.65
N SER A 152 1.59 -15.23 -18.89
CA SER A 152 2.20 -16.08 -17.86
C SER A 152 3.27 -17.01 -18.45
N ALA A 153 3.06 -17.50 -19.68
CA ALA A 153 4.04 -18.31 -20.41
C ALA A 153 5.31 -17.54 -20.80
N ASN A 154 5.18 -16.25 -21.12
CA ASN A 154 6.28 -15.41 -21.56
C ASN A 154 6.91 -14.57 -20.44
N TYR A 155 6.51 -14.77 -19.18
CA TYR A 155 6.99 -13.99 -18.03
C TYR A 155 8.52 -13.96 -17.93
N GLN A 156 9.17 -15.12 -18.12
CA GLN A 156 10.63 -15.23 -18.08
C GLN A 156 11.34 -14.48 -19.22
N GLN A 157 10.71 -14.38 -20.40
CA GLN A 157 11.27 -13.60 -21.52
C GLN A 157 11.29 -12.11 -21.19
N TYR A 158 10.23 -11.59 -20.57
CA TYR A 158 10.20 -10.20 -20.10
C TYR A 158 11.14 -9.93 -18.93
N SER A 159 11.44 -10.95 -18.11
CA SER A 159 12.50 -10.88 -17.10
C SER A 159 13.89 -10.74 -17.73
N LYS A 160 14.17 -11.54 -18.76
CA LYS A 160 15.44 -11.52 -19.49
C LYS A 160 15.64 -10.25 -20.33
N PHE A 161 14.58 -9.77 -20.98
CA PHE A 161 14.60 -8.60 -21.87
C PHE A 161 13.90 -7.39 -21.24
N LYS A 162 14.30 -7.00 -20.01
CA LYS A 162 13.78 -5.80 -19.32
C LYS A 162 14.01 -4.56 -20.17
N CYS A 163 13.01 -3.69 -20.28
CA CYS A 163 13.15 -2.41 -20.97
C CYS A 163 14.33 -1.61 -20.40
N MET A 164 15.22 -1.13 -21.27
CA MET A 164 16.40 -0.36 -20.86
C MET A 164 16.07 1.10 -20.49
N ARG A 165 14.87 1.55 -20.85
CA ARG A 165 14.36 2.85 -20.43
C ARG A 165 13.51 2.71 -19.19
N ARG A 166 13.65 3.65 -18.25
CA ARG A 166 12.83 3.74 -17.04
C ARG A 166 11.55 4.50 -17.35
N TRP A 167 10.49 3.77 -17.66
CA TRP A 167 9.14 4.32 -17.87
C TRP A 167 8.27 4.00 -16.65
N GLU A 168 8.01 5.00 -15.82
CA GLU A 168 7.35 4.81 -14.53
C GLU A 168 6.43 6.00 -14.22
N TYR A 169 5.15 5.71 -14.02
CA TYR A 169 4.15 6.71 -13.59
C TYR A 169 4.52 7.28 -12.23
N GLY A 170 4.47 8.61 -12.09
CA GLY A 170 4.87 9.34 -10.90
C GLY A 170 6.36 9.72 -10.83
N TYR A 171 7.20 9.22 -11.75
CA TYR A 171 8.65 9.46 -11.74
C TYR A 171 9.25 9.87 -13.07
N THR A 172 8.86 9.23 -14.17
CA THR A 172 9.30 9.60 -15.53
C THR A 172 8.11 9.84 -16.47
N ILE A 173 6.92 9.48 -16.03
CA ILE A 173 5.62 9.77 -16.65
C ILE A 173 4.76 10.44 -15.57
N ASP A 174 3.91 11.39 -15.93
CA ASP A 174 2.98 12.02 -14.99
C ASP A 174 2.10 10.99 -14.25
N GLY A 175 2.06 11.07 -12.93
CA GLY A 175 1.39 10.16 -12.01
C GLY A 175 0.00 10.58 -11.57
N GLY A 176 -0.36 10.26 -10.33
CA GLY A 176 -1.72 10.26 -9.82
C GLY A 176 -2.18 11.54 -9.13
N LEU A 177 -1.30 12.43 -8.67
CA LEU A 177 -1.71 13.66 -7.98
C LEU A 177 -2.27 14.73 -8.93
N GLN A 178 -3.30 14.38 -9.69
CA GLN A 178 -4.02 15.20 -10.65
C GLN A 178 -5.44 14.65 -10.86
N ASP A 179 -6.33 15.41 -11.51
CA ASP A 179 -7.73 14.98 -11.67
C ASP A 179 -7.95 13.95 -12.78
N PHE A 180 -7.15 14.06 -13.84
CA PHE A 180 -7.26 13.20 -15.02
C PHE A 180 -5.89 12.79 -15.51
N LEU A 181 -5.77 11.58 -16.01
CA LEU A 181 -4.54 11.04 -16.58
C LEU A 181 -4.83 10.45 -17.95
N LYS A 182 -3.97 10.76 -18.92
CA LYS A 182 -4.02 10.13 -20.24
C LYS A 182 -3.28 8.79 -20.17
N ILE A 183 -3.94 7.73 -20.61
CA ILE A 183 -3.39 6.37 -20.60
C ILE A 183 -3.23 5.88 -22.03
N LYS A 184 -2.03 5.43 -22.37
CA LYS A 184 -1.72 4.72 -23.62
C LYS A 184 -1.86 3.21 -23.43
N LYS A 185 -2.32 2.52 -24.47
CA LYS A 185 -2.54 1.06 -24.51
C LYS A 185 -3.19 0.56 -23.22
N PRO A 186 -4.44 0.97 -22.94
CA PRO A 186 -5.07 0.76 -21.64
C PRO A 186 -5.19 -0.72 -21.24
N VAL A 187 -5.28 -1.66 -22.18
CA VAL A 187 -5.27 -3.11 -21.90
C VAL A 187 -3.95 -3.58 -21.29
N ASP A 188 -2.83 -2.95 -21.67
CA ASP A 188 -1.49 -3.25 -21.16
C ASP A 188 -1.16 -2.46 -19.89
N THR A 189 -1.76 -1.27 -19.72
CA THR A 189 -1.45 -0.36 -18.61
C THR A 189 -2.40 -0.52 -17.41
N LEU A 190 -3.69 -0.80 -17.65
CA LEU A 190 -4.71 -0.86 -16.61
C LEU A 190 -4.93 -2.28 -16.10
N ILE A 191 -5.22 -2.40 -14.82
CA ILE A 191 -5.70 -3.63 -14.17
C ILE A 191 -7.11 -3.36 -13.66
N LYS A 192 -8.06 -4.19 -14.08
CA LYS A 192 -9.43 -4.13 -13.55
C LYS A 192 -9.43 -4.57 -12.09
N ILE A 193 -10.00 -3.74 -11.22
CA ILE A 193 -10.08 -4.04 -9.79
C ILE A 193 -11.31 -4.93 -9.54
N PRO A 194 -11.16 -6.12 -8.94
CA PRO A 194 -12.29 -6.93 -8.50
C PRO A 194 -13.18 -6.19 -7.49
N ASP A 195 -14.50 -6.33 -7.64
CA ASP A 195 -15.47 -5.59 -6.81
C ASP A 195 -15.42 -5.96 -5.32
N SER A 196 -14.86 -7.13 -5.00
CA SER A 196 -14.68 -7.66 -3.64
C SER A 196 -13.52 -7.02 -2.87
N ILE A 197 -12.66 -6.21 -3.49
CA ILE A 197 -11.43 -5.68 -2.88
C ILE A 197 -11.60 -4.21 -2.46
N SER A 198 -11.04 -3.85 -1.31
CA SER A 198 -10.89 -2.46 -0.87
C SER A 198 -9.93 -1.70 -1.79
N LEU A 199 -10.27 -0.46 -2.14
CA LEU A 199 -9.36 0.35 -2.97
C LEU A 199 -8.01 0.61 -2.28
N HIS A 200 -7.98 0.67 -0.95
CA HIS A 200 -6.77 0.86 -0.16
C HIS A 200 -5.81 -0.33 -0.32
N ASP A 201 -6.33 -1.56 -0.27
CA ASP A 201 -5.53 -2.78 -0.49
C ASP A 201 -4.93 -2.80 -1.89
N CYS A 202 -5.71 -2.41 -2.91
CA CYS A 202 -5.19 -2.32 -4.28
C CYS A 202 -4.01 -1.35 -4.37
N VAL A 203 -4.16 -0.15 -3.81
CA VAL A 203 -3.17 0.91 -3.85
C VAL A 203 -1.85 0.49 -3.19
N PHE A 204 -1.90 -0.11 -2.00
CA PHE A 204 -0.70 -0.43 -1.22
C PHE A 204 -0.12 -1.83 -1.49
N SER A 205 -0.82 -2.68 -2.24
CA SER A 205 -0.31 -4.00 -2.64
C SER A 205 1.06 -3.98 -3.32
N MET A 206 1.46 -2.85 -3.92
CA MET A 206 2.73 -2.71 -4.64
C MET A 206 3.95 -2.49 -3.74
N GLU A 207 3.77 -2.20 -2.44
CA GLU A 207 4.89 -1.81 -1.57
C GLU A 207 5.67 -2.99 -1.00
N ILE A 208 4.97 -4.00 -0.47
CA ILE A 208 5.57 -5.17 0.19
C ILE A 208 4.98 -6.45 -0.40
N LEU A 209 3.66 -6.54 -0.43
CA LEU A 209 2.92 -7.71 -0.89
C LEU A 209 3.35 -8.20 -2.29
N LEU A 210 3.27 -7.34 -3.31
CA LEU A 210 3.63 -7.68 -4.69
C LEU A 210 5.13 -7.96 -4.88
N PRO A 211 6.07 -7.13 -4.38
CA PRO A 211 7.48 -7.47 -4.44
C PRO A 211 7.81 -8.81 -3.82
N PHE A 212 7.28 -9.10 -2.62
CA PHE A 212 7.51 -10.35 -1.93
C PHE A 212 6.98 -11.54 -2.72
N TYR A 213 5.71 -11.46 -3.13
CA TYR A 213 5.06 -12.46 -3.97
C TYR A 213 5.85 -12.74 -5.25
N SER A 214 6.23 -11.69 -5.98
CA SER A 214 6.89 -11.80 -7.26
C SER A 214 8.31 -12.37 -7.13
N PHE A 215 9.02 -12.02 -6.04
CA PHE A 215 10.33 -12.59 -5.75
C PHE A 215 10.25 -14.08 -5.43
N LEU A 216 9.34 -14.48 -4.53
CA LEU A 216 9.13 -15.89 -4.17
C LEU A 216 8.75 -16.72 -5.39
N LYS A 217 7.78 -16.25 -6.18
CA LYS A 217 7.35 -16.92 -7.42
C LYS A 217 8.47 -17.05 -8.45
N SER A 218 9.39 -16.09 -8.53
CA SER A 218 10.47 -16.12 -9.51
C SER A 218 11.64 -17.02 -9.11
N ASN A 219 11.90 -17.17 -7.80
CA ASN A 219 13.14 -17.79 -7.31
C ASN A 219 12.93 -19.12 -6.57
N PHE A 220 11.77 -19.34 -5.95
CA PHE A 220 11.52 -20.51 -5.10
C PHE A 220 10.35 -21.37 -5.57
N TYR A 221 9.54 -20.87 -6.51
CA TYR A 221 8.42 -21.62 -7.04
C TYR A 221 8.87 -22.60 -8.12
N ASN A 222 8.55 -23.87 -7.93
CA ASN A 222 8.78 -24.89 -8.93
C ASN A 222 7.48 -25.16 -9.70
N PHE A 223 7.46 -24.73 -10.97
CA PHE A 223 6.30 -24.90 -11.85
C PHE A 223 5.97 -26.36 -12.18
N GLN A 224 6.93 -27.29 -12.08
CA GLN A 224 6.68 -28.71 -12.35
C GLN A 224 5.96 -29.39 -11.20
N THR A 225 6.32 -29.05 -9.97
CA THR A 225 5.72 -29.62 -8.76
C THR A 225 4.58 -28.75 -8.22
N ASN A 226 4.35 -27.57 -8.80
CA ASN A 226 3.37 -26.56 -8.36
C ASN A 226 3.52 -26.21 -6.86
N GLN A 227 4.75 -26.28 -6.35
CA GLN A 227 5.07 -26.09 -4.95
C GLN A 227 6.14 -25.02 -4.80
N LEU A 228 6.02 -24.26 -3.70
CA LEU A 228 7.03 -23.30 -3.29
C LEU A 228 7.79 -23.86 -2.09
N SER A 229 9.11 -24.01 -2.20
CA SER A 229 9.96 -24.48 -1.12
C SER A 229 11.00 -23.41 -0.78
N VAL A 230 10.92 -22.87 0.44
CA VAL A 230 11.93 -21.98 1.01
C VAL A 230 12.57 -22.76 2.16
N ASP A 231 13.76 -23.30 1.92
CA ASP A 231 14.42 -24.18 2.86
C ASP A 231 15.19 -23.40 3.94
N GLY A 232 15.10 -23.87 5.18
CA GLY A 232 15.83 -23.30 6.30
C GLY A 232 15.13 -22.10 6.95
N ARG A 233 15.87 -21.39 7.82
CA ARG A 233 15.33 -20.29 8.62
C ARG A 233 15.32 -18.99 7.83
N VAL A 234 14.22 -18.25 7.92
CA VAL A 234 13.99 -17.00 7.21
C VAL A 234 13.82 -15.86 8.21
N LEU A 235 14.53 -14.75 7.99
CA LEU A 235 14.30 -13.49 8.70
C LEU A 235 13.67 -12.46 7.75
N ILE A 236 12.61 -11.80 8.19
CA ILE A 236 11.98 -10.69 7.48
C ILE A 236 12.17 -9.41 8.29
N ILE A 237 12.77 -8.41 7.65
CA ILE A 237 13.01 -7.10 8.24
C ILE A 237 12.00 -6.11 7.66
N LEU A 238 11.08 -5.68 8.51
CA LEU A 238 10.03 -4.71 8.20
C LEU A 238 10.36 -3.36 8.84
N ASN A 239 9.63 -2.32 8.43
CA ASN A 239 9.75 -1.02 9.10
C ASN A 239 8.96 -1.03 10.42
N ASP A 240 7.74 -1.56 10.37
CA ASP A 240 6.85 -1.74 11.52
C ASP A 240 5.97 -2.98 11.31
N ILE A 241 6.26 -4.05 12.04
CA ILE A 241 5.61 -5.36 11.99
C ILE A 241 4.13 -5.20 12.29
N SER A 242 3.78 -4.35 13.25
CA SER A 242 2.38 -4.17 13.65
C SER A 242 1.50 -3.65 12.50
N LYS A 243 2.12 -2.97 11.53
CA LYS A 243 1.46 -2.41 10.36
C LYS A 243 1.64 -3.26 9.10
N GLU A 244 2.83 -3.84 8.89
CA GLU A 244 3.24 -4.40 7.61
C GLU A 244 3.19 -5.94 7.55
N ILE A 245 3.00 -6.64 8.67
CA ILE A 245 3.06 -8.11 8.69
C ILE A 245 1.99 -8.77 7.81
N ASN A 246 0.81 -8.15 7.67
CA ASN A 246 -0.26 -8.69 6.82
C ASN A 246 0.16 -8.82 5.36
N ASP A 247 0.95 -7.87 4.82
CA ASP A 247 1.49 -7.95 3.46
C ASP A 247 2.26 -9.26 3.22
N ILE A 248 2.98 -9.74 4.24
CA ILE A 248 3.76 -10.98 4.17
C ILE A 248 2.86 -12.21 4.35
N LEU A 249 2.01 -12.18 5.37
CA LEU A 249 1.17 -13.32 5.77
C LEU A 249 0.19 -13.74 4.66
N ILE A 250 -0.32 -12.80 3.86
CA ILE A 250 -1.15 -13.11 2.68
C ILE A 250 -0.38 -14.03 1.72
N VAL A 251 0.89 -13.70 1.45
CA VAL A 251 1.74 -14.47 0.53
C VAL A 251 2.06 -15.84 1.09
N LEU A 252 2.45 -15.92 2.38
CA LEU A 252 2.76 -17.19 3.03
C LEU A 252 1.54 -18.12 3.03
N LYS A 253 0.35 -17.59 3.34
CA LYS A 253 -0.91 -18.33 3.31
C LYS A 253 -1.25 -18.84 1.91
N TYR A 254 -1.11 -17.98 0.89
CA TYR A 254 -1.40 -18.37 -0.49
C TYR A 254 -0.52 -19.51 -0.99
N PHE A 255 0.79 -19.45 -0.70
CA PHE A 255 1.73 -20.51 -1.09
C PHE A 255 1.75 -21.70 -0.12
N ASN A 256 0.93 -21.69 0.93
CA ASN A 256 0.89 -22.72 1.98
C ASN A 256 2.27 -22.99 2.60
N ILE A 257 3.02 -21.91 2.88
CA ILE A 257 4.36 -22.00 3.48
C ILE A 257 4.24 -22.10 5.00
N ASP A 258 4.99 -23.01 5.63
CA ASP A 258 5.05 -23.13 7.08
C ASP A 258 5.71 -21.88 7.70
N GLN A 259 4.96 -21.18 8.55
CA GLN A 259 5.37 -19.96 9.21
C GLN A 259 6.38 -20.20 10.34
N LYS A 260 6.54 -21.44 10.83
CA LYS A 260 7.48 -21.77 11.91
C LYS A 260 8.94 -21.43 11.57
N ASN A 261 9.28 -21.41 10.29
CA ASN A 261 10.61 -21.09 9.82
C ASN A 261 10.85 -19.58 9.64
N PHE A 262 9.83 -18.75 9.85
CA PHE A 262 9.89 -17.31 9.65
C PHE A 262 10.01 -16.57 10.98
N SER A 263 10.98 -15.67 11.04
CA SER A 263 11.14 -14.71 12.12
C SER A 263 10.99 -13.29 11.56
N PHE A 264 10.45 -12.38 12.36
CA PHE A 264 10.18 -11.00 11.97
C PHE A 264 10.90 -10.06 12.92
N ILE A 265 11.51 -8.99 12.40
CA ILE A 265 12.10 -7.94 13.22
C ILE A 265 11.86 -6.55 12.61
N ASP A 266 11.67 -5.57 13.49
CA ASP A 266 11.47 -4.18 13.12
C ASP A 266 12.76 -3.39 13.02
N ALA A 267 12.78 -2.42 12.11
CA ALA A 267 13.89 -1.47 11.96
C ALA A 267 14.19 -0.73 13.28
N GLY A 268 13.17 -0.39 14.07
CA GLY A 268 13.35 0.23 15.39
C GLY A 268 14.09 -0.69 16.37
N LYS A 269 13.73 -1.98 16.41
CA LYS A 269 14.41 -2.97 17.27
C LYS A 269 15.84 -3.24 16.81
N ILE A 270 16.10 -3.27 15.50
CA ILE A 270 17.48 -3.35 14.96
C ILE A 270 18.30 -2.14 15.43
N HIS A 271 17.71 -0.94 15.37
CA HIS A 271 18.39 0.28 15.83
C HIS A 271 18.76 0.20 17.31
N GLU A 272 17.88 -0.33 18.16
CA GLU A 272 18.20 -0.63 19.55
C GLU A 272 19.36 -1.64 19.63
N LEU A 273 19.22 -2.84 19.06
CA LEU A 273 20.21 -3.92 19.14
C LEU A 273 21.61 -3.52 18.65
N MET A 274 21.71 -2.66 17.64
CA MET A 274 22.99 -2.27 17.05
C MET A 274 23.68 -1.10 17.77
N ASN A 275 22.94 -0.30 18.54
CA ASN A 275 23.47 0.93 19.18
C ASN A 275 23.57 0.84 20.71
N SER A 276 23.29 -0.31 21.32
CA SER A 276 23.16 -0.44 22.79
C SER A 276 23.82 -1.69 23.37
N ASP A 277 23.91 -1.76 24.70
CA ASP A 277 24.56 -2.81 25.51
C ASP A 277 23.89 -4.21 25.44
N PHE A 278 22.89 -4.41 24.56
CA PHE A 278 22.14 -5.67 24.42
C PHE A 278 22.88 -6.68 23.54
N GLU A 279 24.19 -6.85 23.78
CA GLU A 279 25.03 -7.77 23.01
C GLU A 279 24.53 -9.22 23.11
N ASP A 280 24.00 -9.64 24.26
CA ASP A 280 23.44 -10.99 24.43
C ASP A 280 22.24 -11.26 23.51
N GLU A 281 21.32 -10.30 23.40
CA GLU A 281 20.15 -10.44 22.52
C GLU A 281 20.58 -10.40 21.04
N LYS A 282 21.52 -9.52 20.69
CA LYS A 282 22.09 -9.43 19.34
C LYS A 282 22.79 -10.72 18.92
N VAL A 283 23.57 -11.34 19.81
CA VAL A 283 24.27 -12.62 19.54
C VAL A 283 23.31 -13.73 19.17
N SER A 284 22.07 -13.71 19.68
CA SER A 284 21.05 -14.71 19.31
C SER A 284 20.68 -14.71 17.82
N TYR A 285 20.91 -13.60 17.10
CA TYR A 285 20.63 -13.48 15.67
C TYR A 285 21.85 -13.83 14.79
N LYS A 286 23.04 -14.00 15.37
CA LYS A 286 24.28 -14.15 14.61
C LYS A 286 24.32 -15.42 13.76
N SER A 287 24.44 -15.27 12.44
CA SER A 287 24.65 -16.38 11.49
C SER A 287 23.66 -17.55 11.65
N ILE A 288 22.37 -17.30 11.91
CA ILE A 288 21.36 -18.36 12.11
C ILE A 288 20.39 -18.52 10.94
N PHE A 289 20.29 -17.53 10.05
CA PHE A 289 19.30 -17.51 8.98
C PHE A 289 19.89 -17.93 7.63
N ASN A 290 19.13 -18.69 6.86
CA ASN A 290 19.44 -19.04 5.48
C ASN A 290 19.05 -17.91 4.53
N HIS A 291 17.89 -17.31 4.78
CA HIS A 291 17.32 -16.29 3.92
C HIS A 291 16.95 -15.06 4.74
N ILE A 292 17.30 -13.88 4.23
CA ILE A 292 16.93 -12.61 4.86
C ILE A 292 16.28 -11.71 3.82
N PHE A 293 15.07 -11.26 4.10
CA PHE A 293 14.27 -10.38 3.25
C PHE A 293 14.19 -9.00 3.91
N ILE A 294 14.73 -7.96 3.25
CA ILE A 294 14.80 -6.60 3.80
C ILE A 294 13.89 -5.65 3.02
N PHE A 295 12.79 -5.22 3.65
CA PHE A 295 11.85 -4.22 3.10
C PHE A 295 12.09 -2.81 3.64
N SER A 296 12.62 -2.69 4.87
CA SER A 296 13.09 -1.41 5.42
C SER A 296 14.58 -1.25 5.11
N LEU A 297 14.90 -0.58 4.01
CA LEU A 297 16.28 -0.42 3.55
C LEU A 297 16.96 0.74 4.27
N SER A 298 17.95 0.41 5.08
CA SER A 298 18.92 1.33 5.68
C SER A 298 20.28 0.64 5.76
N ASP A 299 21.37 1.42 5.81
CA ASP A 299 22.72 0.83 5.97
C ASP A 299 22.82 -0.02 7.24
N LEU A 300 22.10 0.38 8.30
CA LEU A 300 22.01 -0.36 9.55
C LEU A 300 21.31 -1.72 9.37
N ASN A 301 20.16 -1.73 8.70
CA ASN A 301 19.39 -2.97 8.47
C ASN A 301 20.14 -3.93 7.52
N ILE A 302 20.85 -3.40 6.52
CA ILE A 302 21.71 -4.21 5.65
C ILE A 302 22.86 -4.83 6.46
N SER A 303 23.52 -4.04 7.31
CA SER A 303 24.60 -4.52 8.17
C SER A 303 24.12 -5.60 9.14
N PHE A 304 22.95 -5.41 9.75
CA PHE A 304 22.31 -6.40 10.62
C PHE A 304 21.91 -7.67 9.85
N GLY A 305 21.40 -7.53 8.62
CA GLY A 305 21.14 -8.68 7.74
C GLY A 305 22.40 -9.48 7.46
N LEU A 306 23.51 -8.82 7.11
CA LEU A 306 24.80 -9.48 6.87
C LEU A 306 25.35 -10.19 8.12
N TYR A 307 25.13 -9.61 9.30
CA TYR A 307 25.46 -10.22 10.59
C TYR A 307 24.63 -11.47 10.89
N SER A 308 23.36 -11.46 10.49
CA SER A 308 22.39 -12.50 10.87
C SER A 308 22.36 -13.71 9.93
N ILE A 309 22.78 -13.52 8.67
CA ILE A 309 22.80 -14.58 7.65
C ILE A 309 24.04 -15.48 7.81
N ILE A 310 23.83 -16.80 7.73
CA ILE A 310 24.88 -17.81 7.83
C ILE A 310 26.05 -17.47 6.89
N SER A 311 27.26 -17.41 7.44
CA SER A 311 28.49 -17.21 6.67
C SER A 311 29.42 -18.41 6.83
N THR A 312 29.79 -19.02 5.72
CA THR A 312 30.74 -20.15 5.67
C THR A 312 32.08 -19.75 5.07
N GLY A 313 32.14 -18.63 4.33
CA GLY A 313 33.29 -18.22 3.54
C GLY A 313 33.53 -19.04 2.26
N LEU A 314 32.66 -20.02 1.94
CA LEU A 314 32.79 -20.92 0.80
C LEU A 314 31.81 -20.57 -0.33
N GLU A 315 32.33 -20.26 -1.52
CA GLU A 315 31.55 -19.97 -2.74
C GLU A 315 30.60 -21.12 -3.11
N SER A 316 30.95 -22.37 -2.80
CA SER A 316 30.10 -23.55 -3.06
C SER A 316 28.77 -23.54 -2.32
N THR A 317 28.64 -22.72 -1.26
CA THR A 317 27.42 -22.60 -0.45
C THR A 317 26.53 -21.42 -0.84
N LYS A 318 26.98 -20.59 -1.80
CA LYS A 318 26.34 -19.33 -2.20
C LYS A 318 24.87 -19.44 -2.57
N SER A 319 24.48 -20.52 -3.25
CA SER A 319 23.08 -20.75 -3.65
C SER A 319 22.13 -20.98 -2.48
N ARG A 320 22.65 -21.34 -1.29
CA ARG A 320 21.86 -21.68 -0.11
C ARG A 320 21.56 -20.48 0.79
N TYR A 321 22.36 -19.41 0.69
CA TYR A 321 22.26 -18.26 1.58
C TYR A 321 21.92 -17.01 0.79
N ASN A 322 20.71 -16.50 1.00
CA ASN A 322 20.17 -15.38 0.21
C ASN A 322 19.90 -14.17 1.10
N LEU A 323 20.49 -13.03 0.77
CA LEU A 323 20.12 -11.73 1.33
C LEU A 323 19.40 -10.94 0.25
N VAL A 324 18.16 -10.55 0.46
CA VAL A 324 17.33 -9.90 -0.56
C VAL A 324 16.97 -8.49 -0.12
N LEU A 325 17.34 -7.54 -0.96
CA LEU A 325 17.07 -6.12 -0.76
C LEU A 325 15.90 -5.71 -1.66
N PHE A 326 14.75 -5.42 -1.06
CA PHE A 326 13.56 -4.97 -1.80
C PHE A 326 13.62 -3.47 -2.01
N ASP A 327 14.27 -3.08 -3.10
CA ASP A 327 14.64 -1.69 -3.36
C ASP A 327 13.87 -1.12 -4.53
N GLN A 328 12.64 -0.72 -4.24
CA GLN A 328 11.78 -0.05 -5.21
C GLN A 328 12.11 1.46 -5.34
N TYR A 329 12.80 2.06 -4.35
CA TYR A 329 12.82 3.52 -4.17
C TYR A 329 14.17 4.13 -3.76
N ASN A 330 15.25 3.36 -3.59
CA ASN A 330 16.56 3.87 -3.16
C ASN A 330 17.66 3.68 -4.22
N PRO A 331 17.92 4.67 -5.08
CA PRO A 331 18.85 4.50 -6.19
C PRO A 331 20.32 4.37 -5.75
N ASN A 332 20.66 4.74 -4.51
CA ASN A 332 22.03 4.68 -4.00
C ASN A 332 22.50 3.25 -3.65
N CYS A 333 21.58 2.29 -3.54
CA CYS A 333 21.91 0.90 -3.20
C CYS A 333 22.57 0.12 -4.35
N LEU A 334 22.35 0.49 -5.61
CA LEU A 334 22.90 -0.25 -6.78
C LEU A 334 24.44 -0.28 -6.83
N ILE A 335 25.10 0.82 -6.44
CA ILE A 335 26.58 0.88 -6.40
C ILE A 335 27.09 0.06 -5.21
N LYS A 336 26.43 0.18 -4.05
CA LYS A 336 26.74 -0.59 -2.83
C LYS A 336 26.56 -2.09 -3.06
N HIS A 337 25.56 -2.51 -3.85
CA HIS A 337 25.27 -3.91 -4.16
C HIS A 337 26.43 -4.63 -4.86
N LYS A 338 27.01 -4.02 -5.90
CA LYS A 338 28.14 -4.60 -6.64
C LYS A 338 29.35 -4.81 -5.73
N SER A 339 29.61 -3.88 -4.82
CA SER A 339 30.64 -4.06 -3.79
C SER A 339 30.28 -5.19 -2.82
N LEU A 340 29.05 -5.24 -2.30
CA LEU A 340 28.64 -6.24 -1.31
C LEU A 340 28.82 -7.68 -1.80
N ASN A 341 28.39 -7.99 -3.04
CA ASN A 341 28.57 -9.33 -3.61
C ASN A 341 30.04 -9.71 -3.83
N LYS A 342 30.95 -8.72 -3.97
CA LYS A 342 32.38 -8.97 -4.08
C LYS A 342 33.01 -9.35 -2.74
N TYR A 343 32.48 -8.82 -1.64
CA TYR A 343 33.01 -9.04 -0.28
C TYR A 343 32.42 -10.28 0.41
N HIS A 344 31.33 -10.85 -0.11
CA HIS A 344 30.66 -12.02 0.47
C HIS A 344 30.51 -13.16 -0.57
N PRO A 345 31.57 -13.94 -0.81
CA PRO A 345 31.55 -15.00 -1.83
C PRO A 345 30.56 -16.14 -1.51
N ASP A 346 30.32 -16.37 -0.22
CA ASP A 346 29.50 -17.46 0.31
C ASP A 346 28.00 -17.19 0.33
N LYS A 347 27.57 -15.99 -0.10
CA LYS A 347 26.18 -15.53 -0.02
C LYS A 347 25.76 -14.91 -1.34
N PHE A 348 24.51 -15.10 -1.72
CA PHE A 348 23.92 -14.40 -2.85
C PHE A 348 23.12 -13.20 -2.37
N ILE A 349 23.55 -12.00 -2.74
CA ILE A 349 22.85 -10.76 -2.40
C ILE A 349 21.99 -10.36 -3.60
N HIS A 350 20.68 -10.51 -3.46
CA HIS A 350 19.68 -10.10 -4.46
C HIS A 350 19.31 -8.63 -4.26
N HIS A 351 19.19 -7.92 -5.37
CA HIS A 351 18.53 -6.62 -5.44
C HIS A 351 17.28 -6.80 -6.28
N TYR A 352 16.11 -6.55 -5.69
CA TYR A 352 14.83 -6.81 -6.34
C TYR A 352 14.04 -5.52 -6.56
N GLU A 353 13.74 -5.26 -7.84
CA GLU A 353 12.94 -4.14 -8.32
C GLU A 353 11.81 -4.69 -9.18
N LEU A 354 10.61 -4.16 -8.99
CA LEU A 354 9.47 -4.46 -9.85
C LEU A 354 9.70 -3.90 -11.26
N SER A 355 9.04 -4.50 -12.23
CA SER A 355 9.08 -4.07 -13.62
C SER A 355 7.78 -4.40 -14.32
N TYR A 356 7.67 -4.04 -15.61
CA TYR A 356 6.44 -4.29 -16.40
C TYR A 356 5.96 -5.75 -16.32
N LYS A 357 6.86 -6.73 -16.24
CA LYS A 357 6.50 -8.16 -16.16
C LYS A 357 5.63 -8.49 -14.95
N ASP A 358 5.81 -7.77 -13.85
CA ASP A 358 5.17 -8.05 -12.57
C ASP A 358 3.70 -7.61 -12.55
N ARG A 359 3.21 -7.00 -13.64
CA ARG A 359 1.79 -6.72 -13.88
C ARG A 359 0.93 -7.97 -13.74
N ILE A 360 1.38 -9.11 -14.29
CA ILE A 360 0.64 -10.38 -14.22
C ILE A 360 0.54 -10.85 -12.77
N ASN A 361 1.64 -10.75 -12.02
CA ASN A 361 1.66 -11.12 -10.61
C ASN A 361 0.72 -10.23 -9.79
N LEU A 362 0.59 -8.94 -10.13
CA LEU A 362 -0.38 -8.08 -9.45
C LEU A 362 -1.82 -8.48 -9.73
N ILE A 363 -2.15 -8.89 -10.96
CA ILE A 363 -3.48 -9.43 -11.27
C ILE A 363 -3.78 -10.65 -10.39
N GLU A 364 -2.80 -11.55 -10.24
CA GLU A 364 -2.93 -12.73 -9.37
C GLU A 364 -3.06 -12.32 -7.89
N VAL A 365 -2.23 -11.41 -7.39
CA VAL A 365 -2.31 -10.87 -6.01
C VAL A 365 -3.68 -10.28 -5.70
N LEU A 366 -4.25 -9.50 -6.62
CA LEU A 366 -5.60 -8.97 -6.43
C LEU A 366 -6.64 -10.11 -6.42
N SER A 367 -6.50 -11.13 -7.27
CA SER A 367 -7.37 -12.32 -7.18
C SER A 367 -7.30 -12.98 -5.81
N ILE A 368 -6.09 -13.15 -5.24
CA ILE A 368 -5.89 -13.74 -3.91
C ILE A 368 -6.64 -12.95 -2.83
N ILE A 369 -6.52 -11.62 -2.82
CA ILE A 369 -7.23 -10.78 -1.84
C ILE A 369 -8.75 -10.86 -2.06
N SER A 370 -9.20 -10.88 -3.31
CA SER A 370 -10.62 -11.07 -3.66
C SER A 370 -11.16 -12.39 -3.10
N ASP A 371 -10.41 -13.47 -3.26
CA ASP A 371 -10.79 -14.81 -2.80
C ASP A 371 -10.88 -14.84 -1.27
N LEU A 372 -9.91 -14.25 -0.56
CA LEU A 372 -9.95 -14.10 0.90
C LEU A 372 -11.20 -13.33 1.38
N ASN A 373 -11.63 -12.31 0.63
CA ASN A 373 -12.81 -11.49 0.95
C ASN A 373 -14.14 -12.19 0.64
N THR A 374 -14.14 -13.21 -0.22
CA THR A 374 -15.34 -13.95 -0.61
C THR A 374 -15.48 -15.26 0.16
N SER A 375 -14.37 -15.96 0.44
CA SER A 375 -14.36 -17.18 1.27
C SER A 375 -14.82 -16.92 2.71
N SER A 376 -14.48 -15.75 3.26
CA SER A 376 -14.88 -15.34 4.62
C SER A 376 -16.39 -15.08 4.75
N LYS A 377 -17.15 -15.05 3.64
CA LYS A 377 -18.61 -14.80 3.64
C LYS A 377 -19.44 -16.08 3.59
N SER A 378 -18.83 -17.25 3.36
CA SER A 378 -19.54 -18.52 3.15
C SER A 378 -19.44 -19.51 4.31
N SER A 379 -18.84 -19.15 5.45
CA SER A 379 -19.00 -19.95 6.68
C SER A 379 -20.31 -19.54 7.37
N PRO A 380 -21.27 -20.47 7.57
CA PRO A 380 -22.42 -20.19 8.43
C PRO A 380 -21.90 -19.99 9.86
N LEU A 381 -22.22 -18.84 10.45
CA LEU A 381 -22.31 -18.71 11.90
C LEU A 381 -23.38 -19.71 12.35
N ASP A 382 -22.96 -20.89 12.81
CA ASP A 382 -23.66 -21.76 13.76
C ASP A 382 -22.96 -23.14 13.75
N SER A 383 -21.80 -23.24 14.42
CA SER A 383 -21.40 -24.45 15.16
C SER A 383 -19.98 -24.30 15.74
N LEU A 384 -19.88 -24.53 17.05
CA LEU A 384 -18.70 -24.63 17.92
C LEU A 384 -18.03 -23.33 18.39
N GLU A 385 -18.67 -22.74 19.39
CA GLU A 385 -17.97 -22.41 20.64
C GLU A 385 -17.12 -23.61 21.12
N SER A 386 -15.95 -23.32 21.71
CA SER A 386 -14.97 -24.28 22.25
C SER A 386 -13.89 -24.81 21.28
N THR A 387 -13.04 -23.91 20.75
CA THR A 387 -11.57 -24.07 20.77
C THR A 387 -10.95 -22.76 20.29
N ARG A 388 -10.75 -21.83 21.23
CA ARG A 388 -10.03 -20.58 21.02
C ARG A 388 -8.56 -20.86 21.36
N PRO A 389 -7.58 -20.82 20.42
CA PRO A 389 -6.20 -20.63 20.81
C PRO A 389 -6.04 -19.14 21.13
N SER A 390 -5.99 -18.83 22.42
CA SER A 390 -5.59 -17.52 22.91
C SER A 390 -4.17 -17.20 22.45
N VAL A 391 -3.99 -16.09 21.74
CA VAL A 391 -2.68 -15.46 21.53
C VAL A 391 -2.27 -14.80 22.86
N THR A 392 -1.94 -15.61 23.85
CA THR A 392 -1.38 -15.20 25.14
C THR A 392 -0.40 -16.25 25.63
N SER A 393 0.66 -16.50 24.85
CA SER A 393 1.94 -17.06 25.31
C SER A 393 2.87 -17.31 24.11
N ILE A 394 3.46 -16.25 23.57
CA ILE A 394 4.87 -16.38 23.16
C ILE A 394 5.64 -16.31 24.46
N GLU A 395 5.71 -17.45 25.17
CA GLU A 395 6.68 -17.60 26.23
C GLU A 395 8.06 -17.59 25.57
N THR A 396 8.80 -16.53 25.84
CA THR A 396 10.25 -16.51 25.80
C THR A 396 10.78 -17.55 26.79
N SER A 397 10.78 -18.82 26.39
CA SER A 397 11.52 -19.85 27.10
C SER A 397 13.00 -19.61 26.84
N ALA A 398 13.67 -18.97 27.79
CA ALA A 398 15.10 -19.03 27.92
C ALA A 398 15.50 -20.51 28.07
N SER A 399 16.04 -21.13 27.02
CA SER A 399 16.71 -22.42 27.12
C SER A 399 18.19 -22.16 27.42
N THR A 400 18.54 -22.22 28.71
CA THR A 400 19.91 -22.44 29.17
C THR A 400 20.35 -23.80 28.63
N PHE A 401 21.31 -23.83 27.69
CA PHE A 401 21.94 -25.07 27.26
C PHE A 401 22.90 -25.54 28.36
N SER A 402 22.56 -26.62 29.07
CA SER A 402 23.54 -27.44 29.76
C SER A 402 23.89 -28.66 28.90
N ILE A 403 25.19 -28.80 28.68
CA ILE A 403 25.84 -29.94 28.02
C ILE A 403 25.88 -31.09 29.05
N HIS A 404 25.39 -32.28 28.70
CA HIS A 404 26.18 -33.53 28.71
C HIS A 404 25.36 -34.80 28.37
N SER A 405 26.14 -35.72 27.80
CA SER A 405 25.98 -37.08 27.28
C SER A 405 25.28 -38.15 28.14
N ASP A 406 24.71 -39.10 27.39
CA ASP A 406 24.59 -40.56 27.57
C ASP A 406 23.61 -41.23 28.56
N SER A 407 22.77 -42.07 27.94
CA SER A 407 22.37 -43.45 28.31
C SER A 407 21.20 -43.73 29.27
N THR A 408 20.24 -44.47 28.69
CA THR A 408 19.45 -45.62 29.21
C THR A 408 18.38 -45.48 30.32
N SER A 409 17.18 -45.97 29.93
CA SER A 409 16.20 -46.81 30.64
C SER A 409 15.16 -46.24 31.62
N ASN A 410 13.90 -46.43 31.21
CA ASN A 410 12.68 -46.83 31.94
C ASN A 410 12.46 -46.39 33.40
N THR A 411 11.33 -45.71 33.68
CA THR A 411 10.13 -46.31 34.32
C THR A 411 9.03 -45.27 34.62
N VAL A 412 7.82 -45.79 34.75
CA VAL A 412 6.50 -45.16 34.96
C VAL A 412 6.31 -44.74 36.42
N LEU A 413 5.64 -43.60 36.70
CA LEU A 413 4.46 -43.47 37.59
C LEU A 413 4.16 -42.03 38.05
N SER A 414 2.87 -41.74 38.00
CA SER A 414 2.02 -40.72 38.62
C SER A 414 2.40 -40.22 40.03
N ARG A 415 2.07 -38.96 40.36
CA ARG A 415 0.90 -38.54 41.19
C ARG A 415 1.12 -37.16 41.89
N ASN A 416 0.09 -36.31 41.77
CA ASN A 416 -0.38 -35.15 42.55
C ASN A 416 0.38 -34.62 43.79
N GLY A 417 0.34 -33.29 43.98
CA GLY A 417 0.01 -32.69 45.29
C GLY A 417 0.75 -31.42 45.73
N SER A 418 0.06 -30.28 45.58
CA SER A 418 -0.15 -29.22 46.61
C SER A 418 1.00 -28.39 47.22
N GLN A 419 0.88 -27.07 46.98
CA GLN A 419 0.94 -25.93 47.92
C GLN A 419 2.18 -25.69 48.82
N ASN A 420 2.89 -24.56 48.63
CA ASN A 420 2.73 -23.35 49.48
C ASN A 420 3.76 -22.22 49.22
N HIS A 421 3.23 -20.99 49.28
CA HIS A 421 3.78 -19.68 49.68
C HIS A 421 5.31 -19.44 49.82
N HIS A 422 5.84 -18.42 49.13
CA HIS A 422 6.13 -17.10 49.73
C HIS A 422 6.52 -16.03 48.70
N GLN A 423 6.10 -14.80 49.02
CA GLN A 423 6.21 -13.54 48.30
C GLN A 423 7.66 -13.09 48.04
N GLN A 424 7.90 -12.38 46.93
CA GLN A 424 8.60 -11.08 46.97
C GLN A 424 8.39 -10.25 45.69
N ASN A 425 8.30 -8.94 45.90
CA ASN A 425 7.83 -7.90 44.99
C ASN A 425 8.75 -7.62 43.80
N SER A 426 8.17 -7.48 42.59
CA SER A 426 8.64 -6.50 41.61
C SER A 426 7.49 -6.03 40.71
N LYS A 427 7.36 -4.71 40.57
CA LYS A 427 6.27 -4.00 39.88
C LYS A 427 6.28 -4.31 38.38
N LYS A 428 5.43 -5.23 37.93
CA LYS A 428 4.99 -5.29 36.53
C LYS A 428 3.82 -4.32 36.34
N LYS A 429 4.01 -3.26 35.55
CA LYS A 429 2.90 -2.52 34.95
C LYS A 429 2.24 -3.45 33.93
N GLN A 430 1.19 -4.16 34.35
CA GLN A 430 0.27 -4.81 33.42
C GLN A 430 -0.43 -3.72 32.61
N ILE A 431 -0.25 -3.78 31.29
CA ILE A 431 -1.14 -3.13 30.34
C ILE A 431 -2.46 -3.91 30.44
N ARG A 432 -3.40 -3.40 31.23
CA ARG A 432 -4.80 -3.84 31.19
C ARG A 432 -5.36 -3.39 29.85
N PHE A 433 -5.66 -4.33 28.97
CA PHE A 433 -6.65 -4.10 27.93
C PHE A 433 -7.99 -3.91 28.63
N ARG A 434 -8.65 -2.78 28.34
CA ARG A 434 -9.96 -2.44 28.87
C ARG A 434 -10.94 -3.46 28.29
N GLU A 435 -11.50 -4.29 29.17
CA GLU A 435 -12.63 -5.15 28.87
C GLU A 435 -13.87 -4.30 28.55
N ASP A 436 -14.73 -4.87 27.72
CA ASP A 436 -15.98 -4.29 27.22
C ASP A 436 -16.90 -3.81 28.35
N GLU A 437 -17.06 -2.50 28.50
CA GLU A 437 -18.21 -1.90 29.17
C GLU A 437 -18.65 -0.63 28.41
N SER A 438 -19.57 -0.80 27.47
CA SER A 438 -20.80 0.01 27.33
C SER A 438 -21.54 -0.40 26.05
N ILE A 439 -22.21 -1.55 26.16
CA ILE A 439 -23.47 -1.80 25.48
C ILE A 439 -24.46 -0.79 26.08
N ILE A 440 -24.89 0.19 25.27
CA ILE A 440 -26.18 0.83 25.47
C ILE A 440 -26.92 0.69 24.14
N ASP A 441 -27.80 -0.30 24.11
CA ASP A 441 -28.94 -0.36 23.23
C ASP A 441 -29.77 0.91 23.45
N ALA A 442 -29.84 1.77 22.43
CA ALA A 442 -30.95 2.70 22.32
C ALA A 442 -32.04 1.99 21.50
N GLU A 443 -32.97 1.35 22.21
CA GLU A 443 -34.27 0.99 21.65
C GLU A 443 -34.92 2.24 21.02
N PRO A 444 -35.43 2.17 19.78
CA PRO A 444 -36.30 3.20 19.25
C PRO A 444 -37.71 3.03 19.84
N PRO A 445 -38.38 4.11 20.27
CA PRO A 445 -39.77 3.98 20.69
C PRO A 445 -40.65 3.64 19.50
N LEU A 446 -41.49 2.63 19.72
CA LEU A 446 -42.65 2.28 18.91
C LEU A 446 -43.44 3.50 18.43
N GLN A 447 -43.46 3.73 17.12
CA GLN A 447 -44.68 4.23 16.46
C GLN A 447 -44.92 3.44 15.16
N LYS A 448 -46.14 2.89 15.12
CA LYS A 448 -46.70 2.04 14.08
C LYS A 448 -46.89 2.79 12.76
N GLU A 449 -46.89 1.99 11.69
CA GLU A 449 -47.56 2.25 10.41
C GLU A 449 -46.98 3.34 9.48
N LYS A 450 -46.10 2.92 8.56
CA LYS A 450 -46.48 2.71 7.15
C LYS A 450 -45.30 2.13 6.36
N GLN A 451 -45.43 0.86 6.02
CA GLN A 451 -44.61 0.20 5.00
C GLN A 451 -44.91 0.82 3.63
N LYS A 452 -43.86 1.21 2.89
CA LYS A 452 -43.65 0.82 1.48
C LYS A 452 -42.31 1.36 0.94
N HIS A 453 -41.53 0.42 0.41
CA HIS A 453 -40.36 0.58 -0.48
C HIS A 453 -39.09 1.24 0.08
N GLN A 454 -38.27 0.45 0.77
CA GLN A 454 -36.81 0.58 0.63
C GLN A 454 -36.21 -0.80 0.37
N ASN A 455 -35.74 -0.97 -0.87
CA ASN A 455 -35.00 -2.14 -1.29
C ASN A 455 -33.69 -2.25 -0.50
N LYS A 456 -33.50 -3.43 0.09
CA LYS A 456 -32.27 -3.92 0.70
C LYS A 456 -31.08 -3.78 -0.25
N HIS A 457 -30.29 -2.74 -0.11
CA HIS A 457 -28.86 -2.85 -0.42
C HIS A 457 -28.19 -3.47 0.80
N LYS A 458 -28.00 -4.80 0.79
CA LYS A 458 -27.04 -5.47 1.68
C LYS A 458 -25.71 -4.74 1.49
N HIS A 459 -25.29 -3.96 2.49
CA HIS A 459 -23.94 -3.41 2.53
C HIS A 459 -22.96 -4.58 2.44
N GLN A 460 -22.27 -4.71 1.31
CA GLN A 460 -21.13 -5.60 1.21
C GLN A 460 -20.08 -5.05 2.18
N ASN A 461 -19.86 -5.72 3.31
CA ASN A 461 -18.72 -5.40 4.15
C ASN A 461 -17.46 -5.64 3.30
N HIS A 462 -16.76 -4.56 2.98
CA HIS A 462 -15.44 -4.58 2.36
C HIS A 462 -14.43 -4.65 3.49
N PHE A 463 -13.55 -5.65 3.45
CA PHE A 463 -12.42 -5.75 4.37
C PHE A 463 -11.19 -5.11 3.73
N SER A 464 -10.41 -4.39 4.53
CA SER A 464 -9.07 -3.95 4.14
C SER A 464 -8.06 -4.72 4.97
N TRP A 465 -7.10 -5.34 4.29
CA TRP A 465 -6.04 -6.14 4.90
C TRP A 465 -4.75 -5.36 5.08
N LEU A 466 -4.48 -4.40 4.20
CA LEU A 466 -3.24 -3.65 4.18
C LEU A 466 -3.38 -2.36 4.99
N TYR A 467 -2.36 -2.11 5.81
CA TYR A 467 -2.34 -0.93 6.66
C TYR A 467 -2.12 0.35 5.84
N TYR A 468 -2.86 1.39 6.21
CA TYR A 468 -2.65 2.77 5.82
C TYR A 468 -2.98 3.68 7.02
N ASP A 469 -2.35 4.84 7.10
CA ASP A 469 -2.52 5.74 8.24
C ASP A 469 -3.79 6.59 8.13
N LYS A 470 -4.07 7.13 6.94
CA LYS A 470 -5.15 8.12 6.78
C LYS A 470 -5.67 8.33 5.37
N ASP A 471 -6.95 8.69 5.30
CA ASP A 471 -7.61 9.20 4.10
C ASP A 471 -7.72 10.73 4.15
N PHE A 472 -7.48 11.36 3.00
CA PHE A 472 -7.63 12.79 2.77
C PHE A 472 -8.47 13.05 1.52
N ASP A 473 -9.23 14.14 1.54
CA ASP A 473 -9.91 14.66 0.36
C ASP A 473 -9.05 15.75 -0.29
N LEU A 474 -8.86 15.66 -1.60
CA LEU A 474 -8.15 16.65 -2.43
C LEU A 474 -9.08 17.68 -3.05
N CYS A 475 -10.39 17.60 -2.83
CA CYS A 475 -11.32 18.63 -3.27
C CYS A 475 -10.96 19.99 -2.64
N ASN A 476 -11.04 21.04 -3.47
CA ASN A 476 -10.69 22.40 -3.08
C ASN A 476 -11.73 23.01 -2.13
N ASP A 477 -11.22 23.81 -1.20
CA ASP A 477 -11.93 24.76 -0.36
C ASP A 477 -12.95 25.58 -1.17
N TYR A 478 -14.20 25.62 -0.72
CA TYR A 478 -15.09 26.78 -0.85
C TYR A 478 -16.25 26.75 0.17
N GLU A 479 -16.10 26.06 1.31
CA GLU A 479 -17.12 26.09 2.38
C GLU A 479 -16.65 26.78 3.68
N TYR A 480 -15.44 27.35 3.72
CA TYR A 480 -14.98 28.12 4.87
C TYR A 480 -14.15 29.34 4.47
N SER A 481 -14.78 30.29 3.77
CA SER A 481 -14.35 31.69 3.78
C SER A 481 -15.44 32.54 3.11
N ASP A 482 -16.42 33.00 3.88
CA ASP A 482 -17.18 34.22 3.54
C ASP A 482 -17.56 35.04 4.79
N ASP A 483 -16.96 34.74 5.96
CA ASP A 483 -17.00 35.58 7.15
C ASP A 483 -15.58 35.75 7.74
N GLU A 484 -14.61 36.13 6.90
CA GLU A 484 -13.42 36.83 7.40
C GLU A 484 -13.70 38.33 7.27
N SER A 485 -14.28 38.89 8.33
CA SER A 485 -14.09 40.29 8.68
C SER A 485 -12.60 40.59 8.75
N GLU A 486 -12.18 41.72 8.18
CA GLU A 486 -10.81 42.18 7.94
C GLU A 486 -9.90 42.38 9.19
N ASP A 487 -10.22 41.78 10.35
CA ASP A 487 -9.48 42.01 11.61
C ASP A 487 -8.73 40.77 12.16
N ALA A 488 -8.70 39.63 11.48
CA ALA A 488 -8.05 38.42 11.98
C ALA A 488 -6.55 38.31 11.58
N PHE A 489 -5.74 39.30 11.95
CA PHE A 489 -4.27 39.27 11.73
C PHE A 489 -3.45 38.95 12.99
N ASP A 490 -4.04 38.56 14.14
CA ASP A 490 -3.26 38.40 15.39
C ASP A 490 -3.43 37.08 16.20
N ASP A 491 -4.25 36.11 15.79
CA ASP A 491 -4.49 34.91 16.62
C ASP A 491 -3.63 33.68 16.26
N LEU A 492 -2.34 33.90 16.04
CA LEU A 492 -1.34 32.84 15.87
C LEU A 492 -0.55 32.58 17.16
N TYR A 493 -1.20 32.53 18.33
CA TYR A 493 -0.54 32.16 19.60
C TYR A 493 -1.44 31.57 20.72
N GLN A 494 -2.48 30.79 20.39
CA GLN A 494 -3.23 30.02 21.40
C GLN A 494 -3.45 28.55 21.03
N GLU A 495 -2.37 27.79 20.96
CA GLU A 495 -2.41 26.38 21.37
C GLU A 495 -2.19 26.30 22.89
N SER A 496 -3.26 26.37 23.68
CA SER A 496 -3.35 25.78 25.03
C SER A 496 -4.75 26.01 25.61
N PHE A 497 -5.33 24.95 26.19
CA PHE A 497 -6.64 24.84 26.83
C PHE A 497 -7.83 24.53 25.91
N GLY A 498 -8.25 23.26 25.99
CA GLY A 498 -9.36 22.73 25.22
C GLY A 498 -10.73 23.06 25.78
N PHE A 499 -11.73 22.95 24.92
CA PHE A 499 -13.01 22.34 25.23
C PHE A 499 -13.55 21.65 23.97
N ARG A 500 -13.98 20.40 24.16
CA ARG A 500 -14.60 19.54 23.15
C ARG A 500 -15.91 20.15 22.65
N ASN A 501 -16.11 20.13 21.34
CA ASN A 501 -17.42 19.82 20.78
C ASN A 501 -17.26 18.58 19.88
N GLU A 502 -17.55 17.43 20.47
CA GLU A 502 -17.70 16.15 19.80
C GLU A 502 -19.05 16.14 19.06
N LYS A 503 -19.02 16.14 17.72
CA LYS A 503 -19.98 15.49 16.78
C LYS A 503 -19.98 16.12 15.38
N SER A 504 -18.80 16.24 14.78
CA SER A 504 -18.69 16.42 13.34
C SER A 504 -17.54 15.56 12.85
N ASN A 505 -17.88 14.54 12.06
CA ASN A 505 -16.91 13.80 11.26
C ASN A 505 -16.39 14.72 10.14
N PHE A 506 -15.69 15.79 10.50
CA PHE A 506 -15.09 16.71 9.54
C PHE A 506 -13.97 15.96 8.81
N ILE A 507 -14.24 15.69 7.54
CA ILE A 507 -13.27 15.24 6.55
C ILE A 507 -12.17 16.30 6.50
N LYS A 508 -10.94 15.97 6.90
CA LYS A 508 -9.83 16.91 6.82
C LYS A 508 -9.45 17.08 5.36
N MET A 509 -9.81 18.22 4.77
CA MET A 509 -9.36 18.61 3.43
C MET A 509 -7.84 18.83 3.45
N HIS A 510 -7.17 18.44 2.37
CA HIS A 510 -5.71 18.50 2.29
C HIS A 510 -5.24 19.31 1.07
N THR A 511 -4.99 20.59 1.29
CA THR A 511 -4.40 21.52 0.32
C THR A 511 -2.97 21.13 -0.04
N VAL A 512 -2.46 21.60 -1.18
CA VAL A 512 -1.03 21.41 -1.53
C VAL A 512 -0.08 21.98 -0.49
N ARG A 513 -0.49 23.03 0.23
CA ARG A 513 0.27 23.55 1.37
C ARG A 513 0.45 22.48 2.44
N GLN A 514 -0.60 21.74 2.80
CA GLN A 514 -0.51 20.67 3.78
C GLN A 514 0.29 19.47 3.25
N ILE A 515 0.13 19.08 1.98
CA ILE A 515 1.00 18.05 1.35
C ILE A 515 2.48 18.45 1.47
N ASN A 516 2.80 19.71 1.20
CA ASN A 516 4.14 20.25 1.34
C ASN A 516 4.64 20.27 2.80
N MET A 517 3.76 20.45 3.80
CA MET A 517 4.16 20.31 5.19
C MET A 517 4.53 18.86 5.53
N HIS A 518 3.75 17.89 5.07
CA HIS A 518 4.07 16.47 5.25
C HIS A 518 5.36 16.05 4.53
N LEU A 519 5.63 16.61 3.35
CA LEU A 519 6.89 16.35 2.61
C LEU A 519 8.14 16.83 3.34
N ASN A 520 8.04 17.94 4.08
CA ASN A 520 9.16 18.60 4.75
C ASN A 520 9.29 18.23 6.22
N SER A 521 8.29 17.57 6.79
CA SER A 521 8.31 17.16 8.18
C SER A 521 8.72 15.69 8.26
N ASN A 522 9.54 15.35 9.26
CA ASN A 522 9.88 13.95 9.58
C ASN A 522 8.69 13.23 10.26
N GLN A 523 7.47 13.44 9.76
CA GLN A 523 6.22 13.05 10.42
C GLN A 523 5.94 11.55 10.36
N SER A 524 5.12 11.09 11.31
CA SER A 524 4.72 9.70 11.56
C SER A 524 3.79 9.07 10.50
N LEU A 525 3.20 9.88 9.60
CA LEU A 525 2.30 9.39 8.57
C LEU A 525 3.12 8.92 7.36
N SER A 526 3.18 7.60 7.15
CA SER A 526 3.88 7.00 6.03
C SER A 526 2.93 6.77 4.86
N ARG A 527 1.83 6.04 5.04
CA ARG A 527 0.91 5.60 3.98
C ARG A 527 -0.41 6.36 4.05
N VAL A 528 -0.70 7.18 3.05
CA VAL A 528 -1.95 7.96 2.99
C VAL A 528 -2.66 7.79 1.66
N CYS A 529 -3.98 7.88 1.67
CA CYS A 529 -4.81 7.86 0.47
C CYS A 529 -5.44 9.24 0.25
N TYR A 530 -5.24 9.76 -0.95
CA TYR A 530 -5.92 10.95 -1.43
C TYR A 530 -7.09 10.57 -2.31
N THR A 531 -8.26 11.10 -2.03
CA THR A 531 -9.47 10.84 -2.81
C THR A 531 -10.04 12.14 -3.36
N ASN A 532 -10.74 12.06 -4.48
CA ASN A 532 -11.49 13.18 -5.07
C ASN A 532 -12.98 13.07 -4.72
N LYS A 533 -13.29 12.67 -3.47
CA LYS A 533 -14.65 12.44 -2.94
C LYS A 533 -14.66 12.48 -1.41
N SER A 534 -15.78 12.97 -0.85
CA SER A 534 -16.14 12.78 0.56
C SER A 534 -16.44 11.30 0.87
N ASN A 535 -15.43 10.52 1.22
CA ASN A 535 -15.61 9.13 1.65
C ASN A 535 -15.71 9.02 3.19
N LYS A 536 -16.57 8.10 3.64
CA LYS A 536 -16.67 7.70 5.06
C LYS A 536 -15.46 6.84 5.44
N PRO A 537 -14.98 6.92 6.70
CA PRO A 537 -13.82 6.14 7.16
C PRO A 537 -14.10 4.63 7.05
N VAL A 538 -13.13 3.89 6.48
CA VAL A 538 -13.16 2.42 6.45
C VAL A 538 -12.57 1.90 7.76
N LYS A 539 -13.27 0.95 8.40
CA LYS A 539 -12.75 0.28 9.61
C LYS A 539 -11.71 -0.76 9.20
N ILE A 540 -10.44 -0.56 9.60
CA ILE A 540 -9.36 -1.54 9.46
C ILE A 540 -9.59 -2.62 10.53
N ASN A 541 -10.05 -3.82 10.16
CA ASN A 541 -10.47 -4.83 11.14
C ASN A 541 -10.15 -6.29 10.76
N ALA A 542 -9.26 -6.56 9.79
CA ALA A 542 -9.01 -7.93 9.33
C ALA A 542 -7.55 -8.37 9.56
N PHE A 543 -7.34 -9.28 10.52
CA PHE A 543 -6.13 -10.08 10.63
C PHE A 543 -6.39 -11.46 10.01
N ILE A 544 -5.38 -12.03 9.35
CA ILE A 544 -5.50 -13.28 8.55
C ILE A 544 -5.76 -14.52 9.42
N PHE A 545 -5.60 -14.38 10.72
CA PHE A 545 -5.85 -15.41 11.72
C PHE A 545 -7.03 -14.99 12.61
N THR A 546 -8.16 -15.64 12.37
CA THR A 546 -9.29 -15.81 13.29
C THR A 546 -9.42 -17.27 13.59
#